data_AF-A0AB33ZGQ8-F1
#
_entry.id   AF-A0AB33ZGQ8-F1
#
_cell.length_a   1.000
_cell.length_b   1.000
_cell.length_c   1.000
_cell.angle_alpha   90.00
_cell.angle_beta   90.00
_cell.angle_gamma   90.00
#
_symmetry.space_group_name_H-M   'P 1'
#
loop_
_entity.id
_entity.type
_entity.pdbx_description
1 polymer ?
#
loop_
_entity_poly.entity_id
_entity_poly.type
_entity_poly.pdbx_seq_one_letter_code
_entity_poly.pdbx_strand_id
1 'polypeptide(L)'
;MTEHVQNLKAAQAKFEKVYKERLAEQAGKTLSQAKALRVELTELYEFLVDFTAINAYAYPVKAYFASLRDQLNAIRSRYQKRKPAKKAEPKQEEASK
;
A
#
# COMPACT_ATOMS: atom_id res chain seq x y z
N MET A 1 6.86 -50.09 -2.49
CA MET A 1 6.83 -48.88 -3.36
C MET A 1 5.49 -48.11 -3.31
N THR A 2 4.48 -48.54 -2.55
CA THR A 2 3.12 -47.97 -2.58
C THR A 2 2.79 -47.02 -1.43
N GLU A 3 3.36 -47.19 -0.23
CA GLU A 3 3.05 -46.32 0.93
C GLU A 3 3.52 -44.89 0.75
N HIS A 4 4.72 -44.68 0.20
CA HIS A 4 5.26 -43.33 0.01
C HIS A 4 4.40 -42.49 -0.94
N VAL A 5 3.86 -43.12 -1.99
CA VAL A 5 2.95 -42.47 -2.94
C VAL A 5 1.61 -42.13 -2.28
N GLN A 6 1.09 -43.00 -1.42
CA GLN A 6 -0.14 -42.75 -0.67
C GLN A 6 0.04 -41.63 0.36
N ASN A 7 1.16 -41.63 1.08
CA ASN A 7 1.51 -40.55 2.01
C ASN A 7 1.69 -39.21 1.29
N LEU A 8 2.29 -39.22 0.11
CA LEU A 8 2.43 -38.01 -0.71
C LEU A 8 1.06 -37.47 -1.14
N LYS A 9 0.17 -38.34 -1.64
CA LYS A 9 -1.20 -37.93 -2.00
C LYS A 9 -1.98 -37.38 -0.82
N ALA A 10 -1.85 -38.00 0.35
CA ALA A 10 -2.49 -37.52 1.58
C ALA A 10 -1.94 -36.16 2.03
N ALA A 11 -0.64 -35.94 1.93
CA ALA A 11 0.00 -34.65 2.21
C ALA A 11 -0.46 -33.57 1.22
N GLN A 12 -0.57 -33.91 -0.06
CA GLN A 12 -0.98 -32.99 -1.12
C GLN A 12 -2.45 -32.57 -0.96
N ALA A 13 -3.34 -33.51 -0.64
CA ALA A 13 -4.74 -33.22 -0.34
C ALA A 13 -4.91 -32.32 0.89
N LYS A 14 -4.12 -32.54 1.96
CA LYS A 14 -4.08 -31.66 3.13
C LYS A 14 -3.60 -30.26 2.79
N PHE A 15 -2.54 -30.16 1.98
CA PHE A 15 -2.00 -28.87 1.55
C PHE A 15 -3.04 -28.09 0.73
N GLU A 16 -3.67 -28.72 -0.28
CA GLU A 16 -4.68 -28.06 -1.11
C GLU A 16 -5.87 -27.56 -0.30
N LYS A 17 -6.32 -28.35 0.69
CA LYS A 17 -7.40 -27.95 1.59
C LYS A 17 -7.02 -26.70 2.39
N VAL A 18 -5.88 -26.74 3.08
CA VAL A 18 -5.39 -25.59 3.89
C VAL A 18 -5.13 -24.37 3.02
N TYR A 19 -4.60 -24.56 1.80
CA TYR A 19 -4.34 -23.49 0.85
C TYR A 19 -5.64 -22.78 0.40
N LYS A 20 -6.68 -23.56 0.06
CA LYS A 20 -8.00 -23.02 -0.31
C LYS A 20 -8.68 -22.30 0.85
N GLU A 21 -8.59 -22.85 2.06
CA GLU A 21 -9.11 -22.21 3.29
C GLU A 21 -8.42 -20.86 3.55
N ARG A 22 -7.09 -20.80 3.39
CA ARG A 22 -6.33 -19.54 3.52
C ARG A 22 -6.63 -18.54 2.40
N LEU A 23 -6.85 -18.99 1.17
CA LEU A 23 -7.30 -18.13 0.07
C LEU A 23 -8.67 -17.50 0.37
N ALA A 24 -9.61 -18.28 0.89
CA ALA A 24 -10.93 -17.77 1.30
C ALA A 24 -10.82 -16.81 2.49
N GLU A 25 -9.96 -17.12 3.48
CA GLU A 25 -9.67 -16.25 4.63
C GLU A 25 -9.04 -14.91 4.21
N GLN A 26 -8.23 -14.91 3.14
CA GLN A 26 -7.63 -13.70 2.59
C GLN A 26 -8.59 -12.93 1.67
N ALA A 27 -9.43 -13.61 0.90
CA ALA A 27 -10.42 -12.99 0.03
C ALA A 27 -11.50 -12.21 0.82
N GLY A 28 -11.82 -12.65 2.04
CA GLY A 28 -12.72 -11.93 2.96
C GLY A 28 -12.10 -10.72 3.68
N LYS A 29 -10.78 -10.50 3.56
CA LYS A 29 -10.11 -9.32 4.13
C LYS A 29 -10.35 -8.14 3.20
N THR A 30 -11.56 -7.56 3.28
CA THR A 30 -11.80 -6.20 2.79
C THR A 30 -10.66 -5.32 3.28
N LEU A 31 -10.07 -4.52 2.37
CA LEU A 31 -9.14 -3.47 2.77
C LEU A 31 -9.85 -2.71 3.90
N SER A 32 -9.24 -2.71 5.10
CA SER A 32 -9.74 -1.93 6.22
C SER A 32 -10.20 -0.57 5.69
N GLN A 33 -11.33 -0.03 6.14
CA GLN A 33 -11.86 1.24 5.62
C GLN A 33 -10.77 2.32 5.49
N ALA A 34 -9.80 2.35 6.42
CA ALA A 34 -8.65 3.24 6.37
C ALA A 34 -7.62 2.95 5.25
N LYS A 35 -7.48 1.71 4.79
CA LYS A 35 -6.69 1.33 3.61
C LYS A 35 -7.42 1.67 2.31
N ALA A 36 -8.71 1.37 2.21
CA ALA A 36 -9.52 1.73 1.05
C ALA A 36 -9.53 3.26 0.84
N LEU A 37 -9.81 4.01 1.91
CA LEU A 37 -9.77 5.47 1.90
C LEU A 37 -8.41 6.04 1.48
N ARG A 38 -7.30 5.40 1.89
CA ARG A 38 -5.95 5.82 1.45
C ARG A 38 -5.73 5.62 -0.04
N VAL A 39 -6.23 4.53 -0.60
CA VAL A 39 -6.14 4.24 -2.04
C VAL A 39 -6.97 5.27 -2.82
N GLU A 40 -8.24 5.48 -2.45
CA GLU A 40 -9.12 6.47 -3.08
C GLU A 40 -8.54 7.89 -3.04
N LEU A 41 -8.01 8.31 -1.88
CA LEU A 41 -7.34 9.61 -1.74
C LEU A 41 -6.10 9.74 -2.63
N THR A 42 -5.37 8.65 -2.84
CA THR A 42 -4.18 8.64 -3.69
C THR A 42 -4.58 8.73 -5.15
N GLU A 43 -5.56 7.94 -5.58
CA GLU A 43 -6.08 7.93 -6.96
C GLU A 43 -6.69 9.27 -7.34
N LEU A 44 -7.52 9.87 -6.46
CA LEU A 44 -8.11 11.19 -6.69
C LEU A 44 -7.03 12.28 -6.79
N TYR A 45 -5.98 12.17 -5.97
CA TYR A 45 -4.86 13.10 -6.02
C TYR A 45 -4.10 12.99 -7.34
N GLU A 46 -3.76 11.78 -7.78
CA GLU A 46 -3.07 11.55 -9.05
C GLU A 46 -3.89 12.09 -10.21
N PHE A 47 -5.20 11.82 -10.23
CA PHE A 47 -6.13 12.38 -11.20
C PHE A 47 -6.09 13.92 -11.24
N LEU A 48 -6.13 14.59 -10.08
CA LEU A 48 -6.09 16.06 -10.02
C LEU A 48 -4.79 16.65 -10.55
N VAL A 49 -3.65 16.00 -10.26
CA VAL A 49 -2.35 16.44 -10.77
C VAL A 49 -2.28 16.31 -12.29
N ASP A 50 -2.74 15.18 -12.84
CA ASP A 50 -2.76 14.96 -14.29
C ASP A 50 -3.74 15.90 -14.99
N PHE A 51 -4.94 16.08 -14.43
CA PHE A 51 -5.93 17.02 -14.92
C PHE A 51 -5.36 18.44 -14.99
N THR A 52 -4.69 18.91 -13.93
CA THR A 52 -4.10 20.25 -13.90
C THR A 52 -2.92 20.39 -14.86
N ALA A 53 -2.11 19.34 -15.04
CA ALA A 53 -1.02 19.32 -16.01
C ALA A 53 -1.53 19.41 -17.46
N ILE A 54 -2.55 18.62 -17.82
CA ILE A 54 -3.18 18.65 -19.15
C ILE A 54 -3.78 20.03 -19.43
N ASN A 55 -4.48 20.62 -18.46
CA ASN A 55 -5.07 21.95 -18.62
C ASN A 55 -4.02 23.07 -18.71
N ALA A 56 -2.92 22.98 -17.95
CA ALA A 56 -1.82 23.92 -18.05
C ALA A 56 -1.15 23.88 -19.43
N TYR A 57 -1.04 22.68 -20.02
CA TYR A 57 -0.54 22.52 -21.39
C TYR A 57 -1.52 23.06 -22.44
N ALA A 58 -2.81 22.70 -22.35
CA ALA A 58 -3.82 23.12 -23.31
C ALA A 58 -4.10 24.63 -23.27
N TYR A 59 -3.99 25.25 -22.09
CA TYR A 59 -4.30 26.66 -21.89
C TYR A 59 -3.14 27.40 -21.19
N PRO A 60 -2.04 27.69 -21.89
CA PRO A 60 -0.85 28.31 -21.29
C PRO A 60 -1.12 29.72 -20.74
N VAL A 61 -2.12 30.42 -21.26
CA VAL A 61 -2.57 31.73 -20.76
C VAL A 61 -3.17 31.62 -19.35
N LYS A 62 -3.73 30.46 -18.99
CA LYS A 62 -4.35 30.19 -17.69
C LYS A 62 -3.29 29.69 -16.70
N ALA A 63 -2.37 30.57 -16.33
CA ALA A 63 -1.25 30.26 -15.44
C ALA A 63 -1.66 29.67 -14.07
N TYR A 64 -2.91 29.87 -13.64
CA TYR A 64 -3.45 29.30 -12.40
C TYR A 64 -3.49 27.76 -12.41
N PHE A 65 -3.52 27.10 -13.57
CA PHE A 65 -3.45 25.63 -13.63
C PHE A 65 -2.06 25.12 -13.27
N ALA A 66 -1.00 25.79 -13.75
CA ALA A 66 0.37 25.46 -13.38
C ALA A 66 0.63 25.71 -11.89
N SER A 67 0.16 26.85 -11.36
CA SER A 67 0.31 27.14 -9.92
C SER A 67 -0.46 26.15 -9.04
N LEU A 68 -1.67 25.73 -9.44
CA LEU A 68 -2.43 24.72 -8.72
C LEU A 68 -1.71 23.35 -8.74
N ARG A 69 -1.17 22.93 -9.88
CA ARG A 69 -0.36 21.71 -9.99
C ARG A 69 0.83 21.74 -9.02
N ASP A 70 1.52 22.87 -8.95
CA ASP A 70 2.69 23.03 -8.07
C ASP A 70 2.29 23.04 -6.59
N GLN A 71 1.16 23.67 -6.24
CA GLN A 71 0.58 23.63 -4.89
C GLN A 71 0.23 22.19 -4.48
N LEU A 72 -0.42 21.42 -5.36
CA LEU A 72 -0.73 20.03 -5.12
C LEU A 72 0.55 19.21 -4.88
N ASN A 73 1.58 19.38 -5.72
CA ASN A 73 2.86 18.68 -5.57
C ASN A 73 3.58 19.06 -4.26
N ALA A 74 3.52 20.33 -3.85
CA ALA A 74 4.06 20.78 -2.57
C ALA A 74 3.36 20.07 -1.40
N ILE A 75 2.02 19.94 -1.42
CA ILE A 75 1.27 19.19 -0.40
C ILE A 75 1.70 17.72 -0.38
N ARG A 76 1.79 17.04 -1.54
CA ARG A 76 2.27 15.64 -1.61
C ARG A 76 3.63 15.49 -0.96
N SER A 77 4.58 16.37 -1.28
CA SER A 77 5.93 16.29 -0.72
C SER A 77 5.96 16.36 0.81
N ARG A 78 5.05 17.12 1.44
CA ARG A 78 4.94 17.27 2.91
C ARG A 78 4.46 15.99 3.58
N TYR A 79 3.52 15.28 2.95
CA TYR A 79 2.90 14.09 3.52
C TYR A 79 3.59 12.78 3.11
N GLN A 80 4.23 12.73 1.94
CA GLN A 80 5.00 11.57 1.48
C GLN A 80 6.26 11.32 2.33
N LYS A 81 6.84 12.39 2.91
CA LYS A 81 8.05 12.31 3.76
C LYS A 81 7.79 11.92 5.21
N ARG A 82 6.53 11.80 5.66
CA ARG A 82 6.19 11.32 7.00
C ARG A 82 6.23 9.79 7.06
N LYS A 83 7.40 9.20 6.81
CA LYS A 83 7.71 7.91 7.44
C LYS A 83 7.86 8.19 8.94
N PRO A 84 7.33 7.35 9.84
CA PRO A 84 7.59 7.54 11.27
C PRO A 84 9.10 7.53 11.45
N ALA A 85 9.66 8.62 11.96
CA ALA A 85 10.99 8.55 12.58
C ALA A 85 10.87 7.40 13.57
N LYS A 86 11.62 6.31 13.35
CA LYS A 86 11.77 5.25 14.34
C LYS A 86 12.08 5.98 15.64
N LYS A 87 11.15 5.93 16.61
CA LYS A 87 11.48 6.27 17.99
C LYS A 87 12.67 5.37 18.30
N ALA A 88 13.84 5.96 18.50
CA ALA A 88 14.97 5.24 19.05
C ALA A 88 14.46 4.64 20.36
N GLU A 89 14.46 3.31 20.44
CA GLU A 89 14.21 2.61 21.70
C GLU A 89 15.26 3.13 22.70
N PRO A 90 14.88 3.40 23.95
CA PRO A 90 15.86 3.66 24.98
C PRO A 90 16.71 2.40 25.12
N LYS A 91 18.02 2.49 24.89
CA LYS A 91 18.97 1.45 25.29
C LYS A 91 18.73 1.19 26.78
N GLN A 92 18.17 0.03 27.11
CA GLN A 92 18.34 -0.54 28.44
C GLN A 92 19.83 -0.79 28.60
N GLU A 93 20.49 0.02 29.43
CA GLU A 93 21.77 -0.35 30.02
C GLU A 93 21.50 -1.53 30.96
N GLU A 94 21.72 -2.71 30.40
CA GLU A 94 21.74 -3.96 31.13
C GLU A 94 23.02 -4.00 31.96
N ALA A 95 22.84 -4.16 33.27
CA ALA A 95 23.90 -4.35 34.25
C ALA A 95 24.83 -5.51 33.83
N SER A 96 26.14 -5.31 33.95
CA SER A 96 27.09 -6.43 33.97
C SER A 96 28.25 -6.13 34.91
N LYS A 97 28.21 -6.87 36.03
CA LYS A 97 29.27 -7.31 36.96
C LYS A 97 30.03 -6.29 37.79
#